data_AF-A0A0F3MDW2-F1
#
_entry.id   AF-A0A0F3MDW2-F1
#
_cell.length_a   1.000
_cell.length_b   1.000
_cell.length_c   1.000
_cell.angle_alpha   90.00
_cell.angle_beta   90.00
_cell.angle_gamma   90.00
#
_symmetry.space_group_name_H-M   'P 1'
#
loop_
_entity.id
_entity.type
_entity.pdbx_description
1 polymer ?
#
loop_
_entity_poly.entity_id
_entity_poly.type
_entity_poly.pdbx_seq_one_letter_code
_entity_poly.pdbx_strand_id
1 'polypeptide(L)' 'MDRDTEKEVVYQIVGEYEADITQNLISIASPIAQALIGKKAGDIIEVITPKGGRFYELLKVQYVDF' A
#
# COMPACT_ATOMS: atom_id res chain seq x y z
N MET A 1 8.42 -0.79 2.19
CA MET A 1 9.14 -1.66 3.14
C MET A 1 8.51 -1.55 4.51
N ASP A 2 8.10 -2.66 5.10
CA ASP A 2 7.67 -2.71 6.51
C ASP A 2 8.90 -2.44 7.41
N ARG A 3 8.81 -1.45 8.30
CA ARG A 3 9.96 -0.98 9.10
C ARG A 3 10.33 -1.93 10.25
N ASP A 4 9.46 -2.85 10.63
CA ASP A 4 9.70 -3.80 11.72
C ASP A 4 10.26 -5.13 11.18
N THR A 5 9.80 -5.53 9.99
CA THR A 5 10.14 -6.85 9.41
C THR A 5 11.08 -6.79 8.22
N GLU A 6 11.43 -5.59 7.75
CA GLU A 6 12.24 -5.33 6.56
C GLU A 6 11.66 -5.94 5.27
N LYS A 7 10.39 -6.36 5.28
CA LYS A 7 9.75 -6.97 4.12
C LYS A 7 9.31 -5.92 3.13
N GLU A 8 9.65 -6.14 1.88
CA GLU A 8 9.11 -5.40 0.75
C GLU A 8 7.82 -6.06 0.27
N VAL A 9 6.81 -5.22 0.02
CA VAL A 9 5.54 -5.66 -0.53
C VAL A 9 5.16 -4.67 -1.63
N VAL A 10 4.65 -5.20 -2.73
CA VAL A 10 4.17 -4.43 -3.87
C VAL A 10 2.68 -4.62 -3.95
N TYR A 11 1.94 -3.51 -4.06
CA TYR A 11 0.50 -3.50 -4.25
C TYR A 11 0.16 -2.64 -5.46
N GLN A 12 -0.88 -3.04 -6.20
CA GLN A 12 -1.48 -2.22 -7.24
C GLN A 12 -2.83 -1.72 -6.77
N ILE A 13 -3.01 -0.40 -6.80
CA ILE A 13 -4.30 0.21 -6.48
C ILE A 13 -5.21 0.08 -7.69
N VAL A 14 -6.36 -0.56 -7.50
CA VAL A 14 -7.40 -0.79 -8.51
C VAL A 14 -8.77 -0.33 -8.00
N GLY A 15 -9.80 -0.42 -8.84
CA GLY A 15 -11.18 -0.20 -8.43
C GLY A 15 -11.68 -1.28 -7.47
N GLU A 16 -12.85 -1.07 -6.90
CA GLU A 16 -13.42 -2.00 -5.91
C GLU A 16 -13.74 -3.37 -6.51
N TYR A 17 -14.19 -3.40 -7.76
CA TYR A 17 -14.59 -4.64 -8.43
C TYR A 17 -13.40 -5.49 -8.91
N GLU A 18 -12.24 -4.88 -9.13
CA GLU A 18 -11.01 -5.55 -9.56
C GLU A 18 -10.10 -5.96 -8.38
N ALA A 19 -10.46 -5.59 -7.14
CA ALA A 19 -9.61 -5.83 -5.98
C ALA A 19 -9.53 -7.32 -5.62
N ASP A 20 -8.31 -7.84 -5.57
CA ASP A 20 -7.98 -9.21 -5.19
C ASP A 20 -6.63 -9.25 -4.46
N ILE A 21 -6.69 -9.45 -3.14
CA ILE A 21 -5.51 -9.50 -2.28
C ILE A 21 -4.58 -10.67 -2.62
N THR A 22 -5.11 -11.76 -3.20
CA THR A 22 -4.30 -12.91 -3.61
C THR A 22 -3.38 -12.56 -4.79
N GLN A 23 -3.74 -11.51 -5.54
CA GLN A 23 -2.98 -10.95 -6.64
C GLN A 23 -2.26 -9.63 -6.27
N ASN A 24 -2.25 -9.26 -4.98
CA ASN A 24 -1.77 -7.95 -4.50
C ASN A 24 -2.48 -6.74 -5.13
N LEU A 25 -3.72 -6.93 -5.58
CA LEU A 25 -4.59 -5.87 -6.05
C LEU A 25 -5.41 -5.35 -4.87
N ILE A 26 -5.29 -4.06 -4.56
CA ILE A 26 -6.01 -3.43 -3.46
C ILE A 26 -6.99 -2.40 -3.98
N SER A 27 -8.20 -2.37 -3.42
CA SER A 27 -9.17 -1.33 -3.73
C SER A 27 -8.64 0.04 -3.28
N ILE A 28 -8.96 1.08 -4.04
CA ILE A 28 -8.77 2.48 -3.66
C ILE A 28 -9.43 2.84 -2.31
N ALA A 29 -10.48 2.10 -1.91
CA ALA A 29 -11.15 2.29 -0.62
C ALA A 29 -10.40 1.64 0.56
N SER A 30 -9.33 0.88 0.31
CA SER A 30 -8.59 0.21 1.38
C SER A 30 -7.80 1.21 2.25
N PRO A 31 -7.63 0.96 3.56
CA PRO A 31 -6.87 1.84 4.45
C PRO A 31 -5.43 2.07 3.97
N ILE A 32 -4.80 1.05 3.39
CA ILE A 32 -3.45 1.16 2.81
C ILE A 32 -3.46 2.09 1.61
N ALA A 33 -4.38 1.91 0.66
CA ALA A 33 -4.47 2.79 -0.51
C ALA A 33 -4.71 4.24 -0.09
N GLN A 34 -5.61 4.48 0.86
CA GLN A 34 -5.89 5.81 1.41
C GLN A 34 -4.66 6.44 2.08
N ALA A 35 -3.89 5.67 2.85
CA ALA A 35 -2.65 6.14 3.49
C ALA A 35 -1.55 6.50 2.47
N LEU A 36 -1.60 5.90 1.27
CA LEU A 36 -0.67 6.17 0.17
C LEU A 36 -1.04 7.40 -0.67
N ILE A 37 -2.30 7.86 -0.64
CA ILE A 37 -2.75 8.98 -1.46
C ILE A 37 -1.98 10.26 -1.10
N GLY A 38 -1.41 10.91 -2.12
CA GLY A 38 -0.64 12.15 -1.97
C GLY A 38 0.77 11.98 -1.40
N LYS A 39 1.19 10.74 -1.13
CA LYS A 39 2.54 10.41 -0.66
C LYS A 39 3.50 10.17 -1.81
N LYS A 40 4.79 10.22 -1.51
CA LYS A 40 5.88 10.12 -2.48
C LYS A 40 6.84 9.00 -2.06
N ALA A 41 7.65 8.53 -3.01
CA ALA A 41 8.76 7.65 -2.66
C ALA A 41 9.69 8.35 -1.64
N GLY A 42 10.09 7.62 -0.59
CA GLY A 42 10.82 8.11 0.57
C GLY A 42 9.93 8.51 1.76
N ASP A 43 8.61 8.66 1.57
CA ASP A 43 7.71 8.97 2.69
C ASP A 43 7.47 7.73 3.56
N ILE A 44 7.38 7.96 4.87
CA ILE A 44 6.93 6.95 5.83
C ILE A 44 5.44 7.17 6.10
N ILE A 45 4.66 6.11 5.96
CA ILE A 45 3.22 6.09 6.28
C ILE A 45 2.95 5.17 7.46
N GLU A 46 1.96 5.54 8.26
CA GLU A 46 1.40 4.67 9.27
C GLU A 46 0.11 4.05 8.73
N VAL A 47 0.04 2.73 8.74
CA VAL A 47 -1.15 1.98 8.39
C VAL A 47 -1.74 1.39 9.67
N ILE A 48 -2.91 1.89 10.05
CA ILE A 48 -3.64 1.38 11.22
C ILE A 48 -4.31 0.07 10.82
N THR A 49 -3.90 -1.03 11.45
CA THR A 49 -4.61 -2.30 11.36
C THR A 49 -5.26 -2.61 12.71
N PRO A 50 -6.33 -3.42 12.76
CA PRO A 50 -6.98 -3.79 14.03
C PRO A 50 -6.04 -4.46 15.06
N LYS A 51 -4.89 -4.99 14.62
CA LYS A 51 -3.89 -5.65 15.47
C LYS A 51 -2.74 -4.72 15.90
N GLY A 52 -2.80 -3.43 15.57
CA GLY A 52 -1.74 -2.45 15.80
C GLY A 52 -1.38 -1.67 14.53
N GLY A 53 -0.88 -0.45 14.72
CA GLY A 53 -0.33 0.37 13.62
C GLY A 53 0.99 -0.22 13.13
N ARG A 54 1.21 -0.17 11.81
CA ARG A 54 2.50 -0.52 11.20
C ARG A 54 3.02 0.62 10.35
N PHE A 55 4.34 0.81 10.40
CA PHE A 55 5.01 1.82 9.59
C PHE A 55 5.57 1.20 8.32
N TYR A 56 5.26 1.84 7.20
CA TYR A 56 5.78 1.46 5.89
C TYR A 56 6.51 2.63 5.27
N GLU A 57 7.66 2.35 4.68
CA GLU A 57 8.37 3.29 3.82
C GLU A 57 7.97 3.05 2.36
N LEU A 58 7.51 4.09 1.66
CA LEU A 58 7.23 4.03 0.24
C LEU A 58 8.54 4.00 -0.52
N LEU A 59 8.86 2.87 -1.14
CA LEU A 59 10.09 2.76 -1.93
C LEU A 59 9.91 3.33 -3.34
N LYS A 60 8.75 3.10 -3.95
CA LYS A 60 8.51 3.43 -5.35
C LYS A 60 7.02 3.52 -5.65
N VAL A 61 6.65 4.42 -6.56
CA VAL A 61 5.33 4.50 -7.17
C VAL A 61 5.51 4.39 -8.68
N GLN A 62 4.72 3.55 -9.34
CA GLN A 62 4.77 3.34 -10.78
C GLN A 62 3.35 3.38 -11.33
N TYR A 63 3.19 4.03 -12.49
CA TYR A 63 2.00 3.91 -13.32
C TYR A 63 2.29 2.79 -14.32
N VAL A 64 1.46 1.75 -14.29
CA VAL A 64 1.57 0.61 -15.22
C VAL A 64 0.48 0.76 -16.27
N ASP A 65 0.85 0.61 -17.53
CA ASP A 65 -0.11 0.54 -18.63
C ASP A 65 -0.69 -0.88 -18.68
N PHE A 66 -1.97 -0.98 -19.06
CA PHE A 66 -2.71 -2.24 -19.22
C PHE A 66 -2.59 -2.80 -20.63
#